data_AF-A0A484JF06-F1
#
_entry.id   AF-A0A484JF06-F1
#
_cell.length_a   1.000
_cell.length_b   1.000
_cell.length_c   1.000
_cell.angle_alpha   90.00
_cell.angle_beta   90.00
_cell.angle_gamma   90.00
#
_symmetry.space_group_name_H-M   'P 1'
#
loop_
_entity.id
_entity.type
_entity.pdbx_description
1 polymer ?
#
loop_
_entity_poly.entity_id
_entity_poly.type
_entity_poly.pdbx_seq_one_letter_code
_entity_poly.pdbx_strand_id
1 'polypeptide(L)' 'MLRALFINGASAHLRQQKARGVSDPWLRDLLARRPYKVAMVAFAAKTARIIWAMLVKGEPYRDRASAPAAA' A
#
# COMPACT_ATOMS: atom_id res chain seq x y z
N MET A 1 -1.53 -18.68 -4.35
CA MET A 1 -0.18 -18.34 -3.82
C MET A 1 0.09 -16.84 -3.78
N LEU A 2 -0.09 -16.09 -4.87
CA LEU A 2 0.25 -14.65 -4.92
C LEU A 2 -0.55 -13.75 -3.96
N ARG A 3 -1.86 -14.00 -3.80
CA ARG A 3 -2.71 -13.23 -2.86
C ARG A 3 -2.24 -13.36 -1.40
N ALA A 4 -1.77 -14.53 -0.99
CA ALA A 4 -1.25 -14.75 0.36
C ALA A 4 0.06 -13.98 0.58
N LEU A 5 0.93 -13.93 -0.42
CA LEU A 5 2.18 -13.17 -0.39
C LEU A 5 1.90 -11.67 -0.19
N PHE A 6 0.94 -11.12 -0.93
CA PHE A 6 0.53 -9.72 -0.78
C PHE A 6 -0.03 -9.40 0.61
N ILE A 7 -0.84 -10.31 1.17
CA ILE A 7 -1.38 -10.13 2.52
C ILE A 7 -0.27 -10.19 3.57
N ASN A 8 0.69 -11.11 3.43
CA ASN A 8 1.82 -11.21 4.36
C ASN A 8 2.72 -9.96 4.31
N GLY A 9 3.02 -9.46 3.10
CA GLY A 9 3.76 -8.21 2.90
C GLY A 9 3.02 -7.00 3.48
N ALA A 10 1.70 -6.91 3.27
CA ALA A 10 0.86 -5.88 3.86
C ALA A 10 0.87 -5.95 5.39
N SER A 11 0.79 -7.14 5.98
CA SER A 11 0.85 -7.35 7.42
C SER A 11 2.17 -6.83 8.01
N ALA A 12 3.31 -7.19 7.40
CA ALA A 12 4.62 -6.75 7.83
C ALA A 12 4.77 -5.21 7.75
N HIS A 13 4.31 -4.62 6.64
CA HIS A 13 4.35 -3.17 6.44
C HIS A 13 3.48 -2.43 7.47
N LEU A 14 2.22 -2.85 7.66
CA LEU A 14 1.32 -2.22 8.64
C LEU A 14 1.85 -2.38 10.07
N ARG A 15 2.48 -3.51 10.40
CA ARG A 15 3.14 -3.71 11.71
C ARG A 15 4.29 -2.73 11.92
N GLN A 16 5.13 -2.51 10.90
CA GLN A 16 6.21 -1.53 10.94
C GLN A 16 5.69 -0.10 11.06
N GLN A 17 4.64 0.24 10.31
CA GLN A 17 3.97 1.55 10.37
C GLN A 17 3.34 1.80 11.75
N LYS A 18 2.76 0.78 12.38
CA LYS A 18 2.26 0.90 13.76
C LYS A 18 3.38 1.22 14.76
N ALA A 19 4.56 0.64 14.56
CA ALA A 19 5.73 0.85 15.44
C ALA A 19 6.44 2.20 15.20
N ARG A 20 6.51 2.67 13.95
CA ARG A 20 7.24 3.89 13.57
C ARG A 20 6.35 5.13 13.40
N GLY A 21 5.03 4.96 13.51
CA GLY A 21 4.04 5.96 13.12
C GLY A 21 3.62 5.78 11.66
N VAL A 22 2.30 5.82 11.43
CA VAL A 22 1.74 5.64 10.08
C VAL A 22 2.07 6.87 9.25
N SER A 23 2.92 6.73 8.23
CA SER A 23 3.38 7.83 7.38
C SER A 23 2.32 8.22 6.33
N ASP A 24 1.64 7.22 5.74
CA ASP A 24 0.64 7.43 4.69
C ASP A 24 -0.68 7.97 5.28
N PRO A 25 -1.12 9.20 4.90
CA PRO A 25 -2.35 9.79 5.43
C PRO A 25 -3.60 8.96 5.13
N TRP A 26 -3.64 8.33 3.94
CA TRP A 26 -4.75 7.47 3.55
C TRP A 26 -4.84 6.23 4.43
N LEU A 27 -3.72 5.56 4.71
CA LEU A 27 -3.69 4.41 5.60
C LEU A 27 -4.07 4.79 7.04
N ARG A 28 -3.67 5.98 7.50
CA ARG A 28 -4.02 6.50 8.83
C ARG A 28 -5.53 6.71 8.97
N ASP A 29 -6.15 7.38 8.00
CA ASP A 29 -7.61 7.59 7.98
C ASP A 29 -8.36 6.25 7.84
N LEU A 30 -7.84 5.32 7.04
CA LEU A 30 -8.43 3.99 6.90
C LEU A 30 -8.40 3.19 8.21
N LEU A 31 -7.27 3.23 8.93
CA LEU A 31 -7.13 2.57 10.23
C LEU A 31 -7.99 3.22 11.31
N ALA A 32 -8.29 4.52 11.20
CA ALA A 32 -9.20 5.20 12.11
C ALA A 32 -10.66 4.75 11.91
N ARG A 33 -11.05 4.39 10.69
CA ARG A 33 -12.45 4.06 10.34
C ARG A 33 -12.75 2.55 10.28
N ARG A 34 -11.74 1.71 10.02
CA ARG A 34 -11.93 0.28 9.70
C ARG A 34 -11.03 -0.63 10.53
N PRO A 35 -11.47 -1.85 10.82
CA PRO A 35 -10.67 -2.81 11.59
C PRO A 35 -9.39 -3.18 10.85
N TYR A 36 -8.33 -3.45 11.61
CA TYR A 36 -6.96 -3.66 11.11
C TYR A 36 -6.86 -4.70 9.98
N LYS A 37 -7.56 -5.83 10.09
CA LYS A 37 -7.54 -6.89 9.06
C LYS A 37 -8.10 -6.39 7.72
N VAL A 38 -9.13 -5.53 7.75
CA VAL A 38 -9.71 -4.94 6.54
C VAL A 38 -8.74 -3.93 5.94
N ALA A 39 -8.09 -3.10 6.76
CA ALA A 39 -7.08 -2.17 6.29
C ALA A 39 -5.88 -2.88 5.64
N MET A 40 -5.45 -4.02 6.21
CA MET A 40 -4.40 -4.87 5.63
C MET A 40 -4.78 -5.41 4.25
N VAL A 41 -5.99 -5.94 4.09
CA VAL A 41 -6.46 -6.47 2.80
C VAL A 41 -6.63 -5.35 1.77
N ALA A 42 -7.15 -4.19 2.19
CA ALA A 42 -7.27 -3.02 1.32
C ALA A 42 -5.90 -2.50 0.86
N PHE A 43 -4.91 -2.47 1.75
CA PHE A 43 -3.54 -2.12 1.40
C PHE A 43 -2.94 -3.12 0.41
N ALA A 44 -3.13 -4.42 0.63
CA ALA A 44 -2.70 -5.45 -0.32
C ALA A 44 -3.34 -5.27 -1.71
N ALA A 45 -4.64 -4.96 -1.77
CA ALA A 45 -5.35 -4.70 -3.02
C ALA A 45 -4.83 -3.43 -3.73
N LYS A 46 -4.55 -2.35 -2.98
CA LYS A 46 -3.93 -1.13 -3.51
C LYS A 46 -2.57 -1.43 -4.14
N THR A 47 -1.70 -2.17 -3.44
CA THR A 47 -0.38 -2.55 -3.95
C THR A 47 -0.47 -3.45 -5.18
N ALA A 48 -1.38 -4.43 -5.19
CA ALA A 48 -1.60 -5.28 -6.35
C ALA A 48 -2.06 -4.48 -7.58
N ARG A 49 -2.93 -3.47 -7.38
CA ARG A 49 -3.38 -2.57 -8.45
C ARG A 49 -2.24 -1.73 -9.03
N ILE A 50 -1.34 -1.22 -8.18
CA ILE A 50 -0.16 -0.46 -8.60
C ILE A 50 0.76 -1.35 -9.44
N ILE A 51 1.09 -2.54 -8.94
CA ILE A 51 1.95 -3.49 -9.67
C ILE A 51 1.31 -3.86 -11.01
N TRP A 52 0.01 -4.15 -11.03
CA TRP A 52 -0.69 -4.43 -12.28
C TRP A 52 -0.59 -3.27 -13.27
N ALA A 53 -0.81 -2.02 -12.82
CA ALA A 53 -0.74 -0.87 -13.72
C ALA A 53 0.67 -0.67 -14.28
N MET A 54 1.70 -0.93 -13.48
CA MET A 54 3.09 -0.87 -13.91
C MET A 54 3.41 -1.96 -14.92
N LEU A 55 2.99 -3.21 -14.65
CA LEU A 55 3.19 -4.34 -15.56
C LEU A 55 2.47 -4.14 -16.90
N VAL A 56 1.24 -3.63 -16.89
CA VAL A 56 0.47 -3.35 -18.11
C VAL A 56 1.10 -2.23 -18.94
N LYS A 57 1.66 -1.21 -18.29
CA LYS A 57 2.30 -0.09 -18.98
C LYS A 57 3.78 -0.33 -19.32
N GLY A 58 4.41 -1.34 -18.74
CA GLY A 58 5.86 -1.56 -18.83
C GLY A 58 6.69 -0.46 -18.14
N GLU A 59 6.09 0.30 -17.22
CA GLU A 59 6.76 1.43 -16.55
C GLU A 59 7.44 0.99 -15.23
N PRO A 60 8.61 1.55 -14.90
CA PRO A 60 9.25 1.30 -13.62
C PRO A 60 8.44 1.84 -12.45
N TYR A 61 8.72 1.37 -11.22
CA TYR A 61 8.08 1.91 -10.02
C TYR A 61 8.42 3.38 -9.87
N ARG A 62 7.39 4.23 -9.86
CA ARG A 62 7.52 5.66 -9.57
C ARG A 62 6.92 5.87 -8.20
N ASP A 63 7.75 6.27 -7.26
CA ASP A 63 7.25 6.65 -5.95
C ASP A 63 6.38 7.89 -6.10
N ARG A 64 5.17 7.88 -5.53
CA ARG A 64 4.26 9.02 -5.63
C ARG A 64 4.84 10.26 -4.93
N ALA A 65 5.72 10.08 -3.95
CA ALA A 65 6.44 11.17 -3.31
C ALA A 65 7.61 11.70 -4.14
N SER A 66 8.09 10.96 -5.16
CA SER A 66 9.13 11.40 -6.10
C SER A 66 8.60 11.85 -7.46
N ALA A 67 7.29 11.75 -7.69
CA ALA A 67 6.67 12.32 -8.88
C ALA A 67 6.82 13.85 -8.82
N PRO A 68 7.41 14.50 -9.83
CA PRO A 68 7.48 15.96 -9.86
C PRO A 68 6.06 16.48 -9.83
N ALA A 69 5.77 17.42 -8.92
CA ALA A 69 4.52 18.15 -8.92
C ALA A 69 4.36 18.72 -10.33
N ALA A 70 3.37 18.21 -11.07
CA ALA A 70 3.07 18.72 -12.39
C ALA A 70 2.76 20.22 -12.24
N ALA A 71 3.57 21.04 -12.92
CA ALA A 71 3.41 22.48 -13.01
C ALA A 71 2.14 22.86 -13.77
#